data_AF-A0A1Z9BBC2-F1
#
_entry.id   AF-A0A1Z9BBC2-F1
#
_cell.length_a   1.000
_cell.length_b   1.000
_cell.length_c   1.000
_cell.angle_alpha   90.00
_cell.angle_beta   90.00
_cell.angle_gamma   90.00
#
_symmetry.space_group_name_H-M   'P 1'
#
loop_
_entity.id
_entity.type
_entity.pdbx_description
1 polymer ?
#
loop_
_entity_poly.entity_id
_entity_poly.type
_entity_poly.pdbx_seq_one_letter_code
_entity_poly.pdbx_strand_id
1 'polypeptide(L)'
;MIRHPPLGLSKLPGTRRILFVGDSFPYGSGVREVDPFVSLIAAKLKEESQRQGGPLYESFSAGILASMTSDWIHLFDSVAEGFEPDWVVVVFFLRDGVESVTSLGPITCGVILLTGTHKRGARTSISVV
;
A
#
# COMPACT_ATOMS: atom_id res chain seq x y z
N MET A 1 0.08 12.97 2.56
CA MET A 1 1.55 12.92 2.83
C MET A 1 1.97 11.47 2.78
N ILE A 2 2.97 11.12 1.97
CA ILE A 2 3.49 9.75 1.88
C ILE A 2 4.38 9.50 3.10
N ARG A 3 4.12 8.40 3.83
CA ARG A 3 4.98 7.95 4.93
C ARG A 3 5.97 6.92 4.41
N HIS A 4 7.22 7.01 4.87
CA HIS A 4 8.34 6.19 4.41
C HIS A 4 8.51 6.24 2.88
N PRO A 5 8.83 7.39 2.28
CA PRO A 5 9.01 7.48 0.84
C PRO A 5 10.13 6.52 0.37
N PRO A 6 10.11 6.10 -0.91
CA PRO A 6 11.21 5.31 -1.47
C PRO A 6 12.55 6.06 -1.33
N LEU A 7 13.65 5.30 -1.29
CA LEU A 7 15.01 5.85 -1.08
C LEU A 7 15.43 6.89 -2.12
N GLY A 8 14.78 6.90 -3.28
CA GLY A 8 14.87 7.92 -4.31
C GLY A 8 13.70 7.83 -5.29
N LEU A 9 13.53 8.85 -6.14
CA LEU A 9 12.48 8.83 -7.17
C LEU A 9 12.74 7.70 -8.17
N SER A 10 13.95 7.63 -8.73
CA SER A 10 14.33 6.53 -9.62
C SER A 10 14.51 5.24 -8.86
N LYS A 11 13.95 4.16 -9.41
CA LYS A 11 14.06 2.83 -8.85
C LYS A 11 15.47 2.26 -8.99
N LEU A 12 16.02 1.77 -7.88
CA LEU A 12 17.30 1.08 -7.88
C LEU A 12 17.21 -0.26 -8.65
N PRO A 13 18.26 -0.66 -9.39
CA PRO A 13 18.29 -1.96 -10.05
C PRO A 13 18.12 -3.11 -9.06
N GLY A 14 17.29 -4.10 -9.41
CA GLY A 14 17.02 -5.27 -8.55
C GLY A 14 16.06 -5.01 -7.39
N THR A 15 15.51 -3.79 -7.28
CA THR A 15 14.50 -3.45 -6.27
C THR A 15 13.09 -3.76 -6.76
N ARG A 16 12.23 -4.24 -5.85
CA ARG A 16 10.79 -4.35 -6.00
C ARG A 16 10.09 -3.34 -5.08
N ARG A 17 9.19 -2.54 -5.63
CA ARG A 17 8.49 -1.46 -4.95
C ARG A 17 7.04 -1.82 -4.67
N ILE A 18 6.63 -1.62 -3.43
CA ILE A 18 5.28 -1.95 -2.94
C ILE A 18 4.65 -0.70 -2.34
N LEU A 19 3.57 -0.25 -2.98
CA LEU A 19 2.78 0.88 -2.51
C LEU A 19 1.59 0.36 -1.70
N PHE A 20 1.48 0.76 -0.44
CA PHE A 20 0.29 0.49 0.39
C PHE A 20 -0.65 1.70 0.34
N VAL A 21 -1.87 1.51 -0.14
CA VAL A 21 -2.89 2.58 -0.23
C VAL A 21 -4.08 2.19 0.63
N GLY A 22 -4.68 3.17 1.30
CA GLY A 22 -5.86 2.94 2.12
C GLY A 22 -6.05 4.03 3.16
N ASP A 23 -6.78 3.70 4.21
CA ASP A 23 -7.17 4.65 5.25
C ASP A 23 -6.17 4.70 6.43
N SER A 24 -6.72 4.79 7.66
CA SER A 24 -6.06 4.65 8.93
C SER A 24 -5.06 3.48 9.07
N PHE A 25 -5.28 2.33 8.41
CA PHE A 25 -4.40 1.17 8.56
C PHE A 25 -3.02 1.40 7.93
N PRO A 26 -2.89 1.62 6.61
CA PRO A 26 -1.62 2.04 6.03
C PRO A 26 -1.08 3.33 6.65
N TYR A 27 -1.95 4.25 7.07
CA TYR A 27 -1.52 5.50 7.71
C TYR A 27 -0.80 5.28 9.05
N GLY A 28 -1.12 4.19 9.78
CA GLY A 28 -0.61 3.92 11.12
C GLY A 28 -1.35 4.68 12.21
N SER A 29 -2.67 4.86 12.08
CA SER A 29 -3.47 5.52 13.11
C SER A 29 -3.46 4.73 14.41
N GLY A 30 -3.19 5.39 15.54
CA GLY A 30 -3.23 4.78 16.86
C GLY A 30 -2.05 3.86 17.20
N VAL A 31 -1.01 3.81 16.37
CA VAL A 31 0.24 3.08 16.66
C VAL A 31 1.43 4.03 16.70
N ARG A 32 2.53 3.59 17.33
CA ARG A 32 3.77 4.38 17.37
C ARG A 32 4.34 4.49 15.96
N GLU A 33 5.10 5.55 15.71
CA GLU A 33 5.66 5.87 14.39
C GLU A 33 6.61 4.77 13.83
N VAL A 34 7.19 3.95 14.71
CA VAL A 34 8.04 2.81 14.34
C VAL A 34 7.27 1.50 14.10
N ASP A 35 6.03 1.43 14.59
CA ASP A 35 5.19 0.23 14.57
C ASP A 35 4.09 0.20 13.46
N PRO A 36 4.06 1.05 12.41
CA PRO A 36 3.07 0.86 11.35
C PRO A 36 3.19 -0.52 10.71
N PHE A 37 2.04 -1.09 10.38
CA PHE A 37 1.93 -2.36 9.66
C PHE A 37 2.82 -2.42 8.41
N VAL A 38 2.92 -1.32 7.66
CA VAL A 38 3.79 -1.22 6.48
C VAL A 38 5.27 -1.40 6.83
N SER A 39 5.72 -0.85 7.96
CA SER A 39 7.09 -1.00 8.47
C SER A 39 7.38 -2.45 8.88
N LEU A 40 6.40 -3.12 9.50
CA LEU A 40 6.51 -4.54 9.85
C LEU A 40 6.59 -5.44 8.62
N ILE A 41 5.81 -5.17 7.57
CA ILE A 41 5.93 -5.89 6.30
C ILE A 41 7.29 -5.63 5.65
N ALA A 42 7.73 -4.37 5.62
CA ALA A 42 9.03 -4.02 5.04
C ALA A 42 10.17 -4.80 5.70
N ALA A 43 10.15 -4.89 7.04
CA ALA A 43 11.13 -5.65 7.81
C ALA A 43 11.09 -7.15 7.47
N LYS A 44 9.91 -7.76 7.44
CA LYS A 44 9.75 -9.19 7.10
C LYS A 44 10.17 -9.52 5.66
N LEU A 45 9.81 -8.68 4.69
CA LEU A 45 10.22 -8.86 3.30
C LEU A 45 11.73 -8.73 3.12
N LYS A 46 12.36 -7.81 3.86
CA LYS A 46 13.82 -7.66 3.88
C LYS A 46 14.50 -8.91 4.44
N GLU A 47 14.05 -9.40 5.59
CA GLU A 47 14.58 -10.62 6.21
C GLU A 47 14.45 -11.82 5.27
N GLU A 48 13.27 -12.02 4.68
CA GLU A 48 13.00 -13.12 3.79
C GLU A 48 13.83 -13.05 2.50
N SER A 49 13.99 -11.85 1.94
CA SER A 49 14.85 -11.62 0.79
C SER A 49 16.31 -11.95 1.09
N GLN A 50 16.82 -11.52 2.25
CA GLN A 50 18.20 -11.83 2.66
C GLN A 50 18.41 -13.34 2.83
N ARG A 51 17.43 -14.05 3.37
CA ARG A 51 17.47 -15.50 3.56
C ARG A 51 17.50 -16.28 2.24
N GLN A 52 16.78 -15.80 1.22
CA GLN A 52 16.62 -16.50 -0.06
C GLN A 52 17.54 -15.97 -1.18
N GLY A 53 18.31 -14.90 -0.95
CA GLY A 53 19.02 -14.20 -2.02
C GLY A 53 18.08 -13.51 -3.01
N GLY A 54 16.94 -13.00 -2.52
CA GLY A 54 15.88 -12.38 -3.31
C GLY A 54 16.12 -10.90 -3.64
N PRO A 55 15.12 -10.23 -4.25
CA PRO A 55 15.22 -8.81 -4.61
C PRO A 55 15.16 -7.89 -3.38
N LEU A 56 15.69 -6.67 -3.48
CA LEU A 56 15.50 -5.66 -2.44
C LEU A 56 14.05 -5.18 -2.46
N TYR A 57 13.35 -5.20 -1.33
CA TYR A 57 11.99 -4.67 -1.24
C TYR A 57 11.98 -3.25 -0.66
N GLU A 58 11.34 -2.32 -1.36
CA GLU A 58 11.00 -0.98 -0.89
C GLU A 58 9.49 -0.90 -0.69
N SER A 59 9.04 -0.75 0.56
CA SER A 59 7.63 -0.61 0.91
C SER A 59 7.36 0.81 1.40
N PHE A 60 6.30 1.44 0.88
CA PHE A 60 5.95 2.82 1.22
C PHE A 60 4.45 2.98 1.39
N SER A 61 4.06 3.89 2.29
CA SER A 61 2.67 4.07 2.70
C SER A 61 2.07 5.36 2.15
N ALA A 62 0.97 5.18 1.46
CA ALA A 62 0.04 6.18 0.95
C ALA A 62 -1.29 6.13 1.72
N GLY A 63 -1.23 5.90 3.04
CA GLY A 63 -2.41 5.98 3.90
C GLY A 63 -2.92 7.42 4.04
N ILE A 64 -4.24 7.62 3.96
CA ILE A 64 -4.90 8.90 4.26
C ILE A 64 -5.94 8.65 5.36
N LEU A 65 -5.85 9.35 6.49
CA LEU A 65 -6.84 9.20 7.56
C LEU A 65 -8.26 9.51 7.08
N ALA A 66 -9.22 8.67 7.47
CA ALA A 66 -10.65 8.86 7.22
C ALA A 66 -11.01 9.15 5.74
N SER A 67 -10.22 8.61 4.82
CA SER A 67 -10.38 8.79 3.38
C SER A 67 -11.31 7.76 2.76
N MET A 68 -11.80 8.09 1.57
CA MET A 68 -12.60 7.20 0.72
C MET A 68 -11.77 6.71 -0.47
N THR A 69 -12.28 5.70 -1.18
CA THR A 69 -11.63 5.10 -2.36
C THR A 69 -11.31 6.13 -3.45
N SER A 70 -12.10 7.19 -3.61
CA SER A 70 -11.79 8.28 -4.55
C SER A 70 -10.49 9.00 -4.21
N ASP A 71 -10.23 9.24 -2.92
CA ASP A 71 -8.99 9.88 -2.46
C ASP A 71 -7.77 9.00 -2.74
N TRP A 72 -7.96 7.69 -2.65
CA TRP A 72 -6.91 6.69 -2.90
C TRP A 72 -6.52 6.64 -4.36
N ILE A 73 -7.51 6.70 -5.26
CA ILE A 73 -7.28 6.76 -6.72
C ILE A 73 -6.53 8.04 -7.06
N HIS A 74 -6.99 9.20 -6.56
CA HIS A 74 -6.31 10.47 -6.80
C HIS A 74 -4.87 10.48 -6.27
N LEU A 75 -4.63 9.92 -5.08
CA LEU A 75 -3.28 9.82 -4.54
C LEU A 75 -2.42 8.90 -5.39
N PHE A 76 -2.94 7.74 -5.79
CA PHE A 76 -2.25 6.79 -6.66
C PHE A 76 -1.83 7.45 -7.97
N ASP A 77 -2.74 8.12 -8.66
CA ASP A 77 -2.47 8.81 -9.93
C ASP A 77 -1.36 9.87 -9.78
N SER A 78 -1.30 10.54 -8.63
CA SER A 78 -0.29 11.56 -8.36
C SER A 78 1.12 11.02 -8.08
N VAL A 79 1.26 9.76 -7.64
CA VAL A 79 2.54 9.20 -7.18
C VAL A 79 3.05 8.01 -8.00
N ALA A 80 2.16 7.31 -8.72
CA ALA A 80 2.50 6.05 -9.39
C ALA A 80 3.60 6.22 -10.45
N GLU A 81 3.53 7.30 -11.24
CA GLU A 81 4.55 7.59 -12.26
C GLU A 81 5.92 7.92 -11.65
N GLY A 82 5.94 8.67 -10.54
CA GLY A 82 7.20 9.06 -9.90
C GLY A 82 7.85 7.96 -9.05
N PHE A 83 7.05 7.07 -8.45
CA PHE A 83 7.54 6.02 -7.56
C PHE A 83 7.64 4.65 -8.21
N GLU A 84 7.05 4.44 -9.39
CA GLU A 84 7.18 3.19 -10.17
C GLU A 84 6.91 1.91 -9.34
N PRO A 85 5.77 1.79 -8.63
CA PRO A 85 5.45 0.59 -7.86
C PRO A 85 5.28 -0.63 -8.78
N ASP A 86 5.82 -1.79 -8.37
CA ASP A 86 5.52 -3.09 -9.02
C ASP A 86 4.18 -3.66 -8.53
N TRP A 87 3.89 -3.42 -7.25
CA TRP A 87 2.69 -3.89 -6.57
C TRP A 87 2.03 -2.75 -5.81
N VAL A 88 0.69 -2.75 -5.86
CA VAL A 88 -0.14 -1.84 -5.08
C VAL A 88 -1.03 -2.68 -4.18
N VAL A 89 -0.86 -2.52 -2.88
CA VAL A 89 -1.67 -3.20 -1.87
C VAL A 89 -2.71 -2.21 -1.39
N VAL A 90 -3.98 -2.47 -1.71
CA VAL A 90 -5.10 -1.67 -1.23
C VAL A 90 -5.64 -2.31 0.04
N VAL A 91 -5.54 -1.58 1.15
CA VAL A 91 -6.12 -1.96 2.43
C VAL A 91 -7.41 -1.18 2.58
N PHE A 92 -8.54 -1.88 2.50
CA PHE A 92 -9.84 -1.24 2.56
C PHE A 92 -10.61 -1.70 3.80
N PHE A 93 -11.26 -0.73 4.43
CA PHE A 93 -12.34 -0.93 5.38
C PHE A 93 -13.64 -0.53 4.69
N LEU A 94 -14.73 -1.29 4.90
CA LEU A 94 -16.05 -1.08 4.27
C LEU A 94 -16.74 0.20 4.76
N ARG A 95 -16.10 1.36 4.60
CA ARG A 95 -16.73 2.67 4.76
C ARG A 95 -17.46 3.09 3.49
N ASP A 96 -16.93 2.69 2.33
CA ASP A 96 -17.56 2.91 1.02
C ASP A 96 -18.59 1.83 0.72
N GLY A 97 -19.81 2.25 0.34
CA GLY A 97 -20.90 1.36 -0.08
C GLY A 97 -21.79 0.83 1.04
N VAL A 98 -21.58 1.25 2.29
CA VAL A 98 -22.48 0.92 3.41
C VAL A 98 -23.12 2.21 3.90
N GLU A 99 -24.36 2.48 3.45
CA GLU A 99 -25.19 3.48 4.11
C GLU A 99 -25.39 3.01 5.56
N SER A 100 -24.85 3.78 6.51
CA SER A 100 -25.05 3.63 7.95
C SER A 100 -24.53 2.35 8.60
N VAL A 101 -23.21 2.25 8.82
CA VAL A 101 -22.68 1.56 10.01
C VAL A 101 -21.43 2.27 10.54
N THR A 102 -21.59 3.14 11.53
CA THR A 102 -20.56 3.34 12.56
C THR A 102 -20.51 2.03 13.39
N SER A 103 -19.46 1.25 13.18
CA SER A 103 -19.35 -0.15 13.61
C SER A 103 -19.46 -0.36 15.13
N LEU A 104 -20.57 -0.99 15.56
CA LEU A 104 -20.67 -1.78 16.80
C LEU A 104 -20.67 -3.30 16.53
N GLY A 105 -20.43 -3.74 15.28
CA GLY A 105 -20.39 -5.15 14.85
C GLY A 105 -18.98 -5.66 14.50
N PRO A 106 -18.81 -6.98 14.24
CA PRO A 106 -17.52 -7.57 13.90
C PRO A 106 -16.93 -6.91 12.64
N ILE A 107 -15.72 -6.39 12.80
CA ILE A 107 -14.98 -5.67 11.76
C ILE A 107 -14.49 -6.67 10.72
N THR A 108 -14.93 -6.52 9.46
CA THR A 108 -14.40 -7.30 8.34
C THR A 108 -13.41 -6.41 7.58
N CYS A 109 -12.12 -6.68 7.73
CA CYS A 109 -11.06 -6.04 6.95
C CYS A 109 -10.70 -6.93 5.75
N GLY A 110 -10.50 -6.31 4.58
CA GLY A 110 -10.03 -7.01 3.38
C GLY A 110 -8.73 -6.41 2.84
N VAL A 111 -7.97 -7.21 2.10
CA VAL A 111 -6.76 -6.76 1.40
C VAL A 111 -6.89 -7.15 -0.07
N ILE A 112 -6.74 -6.16 -0.97
CA ILE A 112 -6.66 -6.43 -2.41
C ILE A 112 -5.24 -6.18 -2.85
N LEU A 113 -4.64 -7.17 -3.50
CA LEU A 113 -3.36 -7.03 -4.16
C LEU A 113 -3.59 -6.73 -5.64
N LEU A 114 -3.23 -5.52 -6.05
CA LEU A 114 -3.19 -5.13 -7.45
C LEU A 114 -1.77 -5.32 -7.95
N THR A 115 -1.63 -6.16 -8.98
CA THR A 115 -0.36 -6.42 -9.65
C THR A 115 -0.42 -5.88 -11.07
N GLY A 116 0.59 -5.13 -11.50
CA GLY A 116 0.60 -4.56 -12.83
C GLY A 116 1.73 -3.57 -13.02
N THR A 117 2.15 -3.39 -14.27
CA THR A 117 3.08 -2.31 -14.62
C THR A 117 2.27 -1.09 -15.00
N HIS A 118 2.47 0.05 -14.32
CA HIS A 118 1.83 1.31 -14.70
C HIS A 118 2.49 1.85 -15.99
N LYS A 119 2.07 1.30 -17.13
CA LYS A 119 2.21 1.95 -18.44
C LYS A 119 0.79 2.31 -18.89
N ARG A 120 0.55 3.55 -19.33
CA ARG A 120 -0.76 3.94 -19.90
C ARG A 120 -1.18 2.87 -20.92
N GLY A 121 -2.26 2.13 -20.62
CA GLY A 121 -2.79 1.05 -21.47
C GLY A 121 -2.43 -0.40 -21.07
N ALA A 122 -1.73 -0.65 -19.97
CA ALA A 122 -1.44 -2.00 -19.49
C ALA A 122 -2.58 -2.59 -18.61
N ARG A 123 -2.85 -3.89 -18.76
CA ARG A 123 -3.82 -4.63 -17.94
C ARG A 123 -3.30 -4.79 -16.51
N THR A 124 -4.08 -4.32 -15.53
CA THR A 124 -3.89 -4.60 -14.10
C THR A 124 -4.54 -5.94 -13.76
N SER A 125 -3.79 -6.87 -13.17
CA SER A 125 -4.36 -8.10 -12.60
C SER A 125 -4.75 -7.86 -11.15
N ILE A 126 -6.04 -8.08 -10.85
CA ILE A 126 -6.62 -7.97 -9.51
C ILE A 126 -6.64 -9.37 -8.89
N SER A 127 -5.94 -9.55 -7.76
CA SER A 127 -6.06 -10.74 -6.93
C SER A 127 -6.63 -10.34 -5.57
N VAL A 128 -7.74 -10.96 -5.19
CA VAL A 128 -8.35 -10.81 -3.86
C VAL A 128 -7.83 -11.95 -2.99
N VAL A 129 -7.27 -11.64 -1.82
CA VAL A 129 -6.73 -12.63 -0.85
C VAL A 129 -7.40 -12.42 0.49
#